data_AF-A0A535MJZ8-F1
#
_entry.id   AF-A0A535MJZ8-F1
#
_cell.length_a   1.000
_cell.length_b   1.000
_cell.length_c   1.000
_cell.angle_alpha   90.00
_cell.angle_beta   90.00
_cell.angle_gamma   90.00
#
_symmetry.space_group_name_H-M   'P 1'
#
loop_
_entity.id
_entity.type
_entity.pdbx_description
1 polymer ?
#
loop_
_entity_poly.entity_id
_entity_poly.type
_entity_poly.pdbx_seq_one_letter_code
_entity_poly.pdbx_strand_id
1 'polypeptide(L)'
;MAIRSDEIGEILRKRIASFEAPVVDANEGVITSVSDGIARVYGLEQAMAGELLQFPGPEGGQPVVGLALDLREDGVGVAIMGPYEHLQEGDTVRTTGRVAEVPVGDELVGRIVSAVGEELDAKGPIETSESLPVERVAPGVIYRQKVDTPLQTGIKAIDAMIPIGRGQRELIIGDRQTGKT
;
A
#
# COMPACT_ATOMS: atom_id res chain seq x y z
N MET A 1 19.71 32.38 -32.03
CA MET A 1 18.69 33.42 -31.76
C MET A 1 18.46 33.45 -30.27
N ALA A 2 18.92 34.49 -29.57
CA ALA A 2 18.74 34.61 -28.13
C ALA A 2 17.32 35.12 -27.87
N ILE A 3 16.52 34.32 -27.16
CA ILE A 3 15.18 34.70 -26.72
C ILE A 3 15.33 35.93 -25.82
N ARG A 4 14.64 37.03 -26.14
CA ARG A 4 14.70 38.28 -25.37
C ARG A 4 13.85 38.13 -24.10
N SER A 5 14.35 38.63 -22.98
CA SER A 5 13.68 38.55 -21.67
C SER A 5 12.24 39.11 -21.70
N ASP A 6 11.97 40.10 -22.57
CA ASP A 6 10.67 40.73 -22.72
C ASP A 6 9.63 39.80 -23.39
N GLU A 7 10.06 38.94 -24.32
CA GLU A 7 9.18 37.95 -24.98
C GLU A 7 8.76 36.84 -24.00
N ILE A 8 9.65 36.43 -23.10
CA ILE A 8 9.33 35.45 -22.05
C ILE A 8 8.27 36.02 -21.10
N GLY A 9 8.39 37.30 -20.74
CA GLY A 9 7.43 37.99 -19.88
C GLY A 9 6.03 38.11 -20.49
N GLU A 10 5.93 38.43 -21.79
CA GLU A 10 4.65 38.46 -22.50
C GLU A 10 4.02 37.08 -22.64
N ILE A 11 4.82 36.05 -22.95
CA ILE A 11 4.34 34.67 -23.06
C ILE A 11 3.79 34.17 -21.72
N LEU A 12 4.49 34.45 -20.62
CA LEU A 12 4.04 34.09 -19.27
C LEU A 12 2.76 34.85 -18.88
N ARG A 13 2.67 36.17 -19.15
CA ARG A 13 1.44 36.94 -18.90
C ARG A 13 0.25 36.43 -19.70
N LYS A 14 0.45 36.10 -20.98
CA LYS A 14 -0.62 35.51 -21.81
C LYS A 14 -1.07 34.17 -21.26
N ARG A 15 -0.14 33.30 -20.85
CA ARG A 15 -0.45 32.01 -20.21
C ARG A 15 -1.23 32.16 -18.92
N ILE A 16 -0.89 33.14 -18.07
CA ILE A 16 -1.61 33.44 -16.83
C ILE A 16 -3.01 34.00 -17.14
N ALA A 17 -3.13 34.90 -18.12
CA ALA A 17 -4.41 35.51 -18.49
C ALA A 17 -5.38 34.50 -19.14
N SER A 18 -4.86 33.48 -19.83
CA SER A 18 -5.64 32.39 -20.40
C SER A 18 -5.78 31.19 -19.46
N PHE A 19 -5.33 31.29 -18.21
CA PHE A 19 -5.40 30.19 -17.27
C PHE A 19 -6.82 30.10 -16.69
N GLU A 20 -7.59 29.15 -17.18
CA GLU A 20 -8.78 28.67 -16.49
C GLU A 20 -8.34 27.58 -15.52
N ALA A 21 -8.62 27.76 -14.24
CA ALA A 21 -8.31 26.76 -13.23
C ALA A 21 -9.07 25.47 -13.58
N PRO A 22 -8.39 24.34 -13.81
CA PRO A 22 -9.07 23.08 -14.04
C PRO A 22 -9.89 22.74 -12.78
N VAL A 23 -11.11 22.24 -12.97
CA VAL A 23 -11.86 21.61 -11.88
C VAL A 23 -11.15 20.29 -11.60
N VAL A 24 -10.30 20.30 -10.57
CA VAL A 24 -9.63 19.09 -10.09
C VAL A 24 -10.62 18.36 -9.18
N ASP A 25 -10.93 17.11 -9.50
CA ASP A 25 -11.71 16.27 -8.60
C ASP A 25 -10.92 16.07 -7.29
N ALA A 26 -11.59 16.20 -6.15
CA ALA A 26 -10.96 16.07 -4.84
C ALA A 26 -10.32 14.68 -4.60
N ASN A 27 -10.72 13.71 -5.43
CA ASN A 27 -10.24 12.33 -5.43
C ASN A 27 -9.10 12.05 -6.42
N GLU A 28 -8.73 13.02 -7.24
CA GLU A 28 -7.62 12.90 -8.18
C GLU A 28 -6.42 13.75 -7.74
N GLY A 29 -5.24 13.24 -8.04
CA GLY A 29 -3.98 13.93 -7.82
C GLY A 29 -2.99 13.66 -8.93
N VAL A 30 -1.89 14.40 -8.89
CA VAL A 30 -0.84 14.33 -9.90
C VAL A 30 0.49 14.03 -9.23
N ILE A 31 1.22 13.05 -9.76
CA ILE A 31 2.55 12.73 -9.27
C ILE A 31 3.47 13.92 -9.51
N THR A 32 4.07 14.42 -8.44
CA THR A 32 5.07 15.49 -8.48
C THR A 32 6.50 14.95 -8.52
N SER A 33 6.74 13.78 -7.92
CA SER A 33 8.05 13.11 -7.95
C SER A 33 7.90 11.64 -7.58
N VAL A 34 8.72 10.77 -8.18
CA VAL A 34 8.86 9.36 -7.78
C VAL A 34 10.33 9.06 -7.53
N SER A 35 10.66 8.47 -6.38
CA SER A 35 12.03 8.06 -6.04
C SER A 35 11.99 6.92 -5.03
N ASP A 36 12.76 5.86 -5.29
CA ASP A 36 12.94 4.70 -4.39
C ASP A 36 11.62 4.10 -3.85
N GLY A 37 10.60 4.00 -4.71
CA GLY A 37 9.28 3.46 -4.33
C GLY A 37 8.42 4.42 -3.50
N ILE A 38 8.82 5.69 -3.37
CA ILE A 38 8.03 6.74 -2.74
C ILE A 38 7.57 7.73 -3.82
N ALA A 39 6.27 7.96 -3.91
CA ALA A 39 5.68 9.02 -4.70
C ALA A 39 5.26 10.20 -3.81
N ARG A 40 5.41 11.41 -4.35
CA ARG A 40 4.71 12.60 -3.85
C ARG A 40 3.61 12.95 -4.82
N VAL A 41 2.41 13.10 -4.32
CA VAL A 41 1.22 13.38 -5.12
C VAL A 41 0.63 14.71 -4.68
N TYR A 42 0.48 15.64 -5.60
CA TYR A 42 -0.24 16.88 -5.36
C TYR A 42 -1.74 16.68 -5.61
N GLY A 43 -2.60 17.28 -4.79
CA GLY A 43 -4.05 17.06 -4.83
C GLY A 43 -4.48 16.00 -3.81
N LEU A 44 -5.45 15.16 -4.17
CA LEU A 44 -6.05 14.15 -3.28
C LEU A 44 -6.56 14.75 -1.95
N GLU A 45 -7.34 15.85 -2.02
CA GLU A 45 -7.86 16.54 -0.84
C GLU A 45 -8.71 15.65 0.09
N GLN A 46 -9.31 14.59 -0.46
CA GLN A 46 -10.12 13.63 0.29
C GLN A 46 -9.37 12.36 0.71
N ALA A 47 -8.05 12.28 0.50
CA ALA A 47 -7.28 11.10 0.91
C ALA A 47 -7.27 10.92 2.43
N MET A 48 -7.46 9.69 2.87
CA MET A 48 -7.35 9.29 4.27
C MET A 48 -5.94 8.77 4.59
N ALA A 49 -5.53 8.92 5.85
CA ALA A 49 -4.27 8.35 6.31
C ALA A 49 -4.36 6.82 6.28
N GLY A 50 -3.38 6.17 5.66
CA GLY A 50 -3.39 4.72 5.45
C GLY A 50 -4.37 4.26 4.36
N GLU A 51 -4.86 5.15 3.50
CA GLU A 51 -5.67 4.77 2.35
C GLU A 51 -4.85 4.10 1.25
N LEU A 52 -5.48 3.15 0.54
CA LEU A 52 -4.97 2.64 -0.72
C LEU A 52 -5.25 3.65 -1.84
N LEU A 53 -4.21 4.03 -2.55
CA LEU A 53 -4.27 4.90 -3.72
C LEU A 53 -3.98 4.08 -4.97
N GLN A 54 -4.65 4.41 -6.06
CA GLN A 54 -4.50 3.73 -7.34
C GLN A 54 -3.64 4.57 -8.29
N PHE A 55 -2.53 3.97 -8.71
CA PHE A 55 -1.60 4.49 -9.71
C PHE A 55 -1.87 3.83 -11.06
N PRO A 56 -1.48 4.48 -12.17
CA PRO A 56 -1.55 3.85 -13.48
C PRO A 56 -0.66 2.60 -13.50
N GLY A 57 -1.18 1.55 -14.13
CA GLY A 57 -0.40 0.35 -14.41
C GLY A 57 0.63 0.58 -15.50
N PRO A 58 1.63 -0.32 -15.64
CA PRO A 58 2.46 -0.36 -16.84
C PRO A 58 1.59 -0.65 -18.07
N GLU A 59 2.09 -0.37 -19.28
CA GLU A 59 1.31 -0.55 -20.52
C GLU A 59 0.68 -1.97 -20.62
N GLY A 60 -0.65 -2.03 -20.64
CA GLY A 60 -1.41 -3.29 -20.68
C GLY A 60 -1.45 -4.09 -19.36
N GLY A 61 -0.92 -3.53 -18.29
CA GLY A 61 -0.86 -4.13 -16.95
C GLY A 61 -1.97 -3.67 -16.02
N GLN A 62 -2.00 -4.27 -14.82
CA GLN A 62 -2.93 -3.90 -13.77
C GLN A 62 -2.49 -2.58 -13.07
N PRO A 63 -3.44 -1.79 -12.54
CA PRO A 63 -3.14 -0.61 -11.75
C PRO A 63 -2.24 -0.95 -10.56
N VAL A 64 -1.29 -0.08 -10.25
CA VAL A 64 -0.42 -0.28 -9.09
C VAL A 64 -1.06 0.37 -7.87
N VAL A 65 -0.98 -0.31 -6.73
CA VAL A 65 -1.50 0.22 -5.47
C VAL A 65 -0.39 0.94 -4.71
N GLY A 66 -0.71 2.06 -4.06
CA GLY A 66 0.16 2.72 -3.10
C GLY A 66 -0.56 2.95 -1.77
N LEU A 67 0.20 3.14 -0.71
CA LEU A 67 -0.29 3.41 0.63
C LEU A 67 -0.01 4.87 1.00
N ALA A 68 -1.05 5.64 1.30
CA ALA A 68 -0.91 7.01 1.79
C ALA A 68 -0.33 6.99 3.21
N LEU A 69 0.93 7.39 3.36
CA LEU A 69 1.64 7.39 4.65
C LEU A 69 1.63 8.75 5.33
N ASP A 70 1.67 9.82 4.55
CA ASP A 70 1.87 11.17 5.04
C ASP A 70 0.93 12.14 4.31
N LEU A 71 0.16 12.92 5.05
CA LEU A 71 -0.78 13.91 4.54
C LEU A 71 -0.29 15.30 4.91
N ARG A 72 0.11 16.09 3.91
CA ARG A 72 0.61 17.46 4.08
C ARG A 72 -0.27 18.44 3.34
N GLU A 73 -0.13 19.72 3.67
CA GLU A 73 -0.83 20.79 2.96
C GLU A 73 -0.40 20.89 1.48
N ASP A 74 0.84 20.54 1.17
CA ASP A 74 1.41 20.62 -0.17
C ASP A 74 1.34 19.30 -0.96
N GLY A 75 0.75 18.24 -0.38
CA GLY A 75 0.51 16.97 -1.05
C GLY A 75 0.58 15.74 -0.12
N VAL A 76 0.50 14.57 -0.74
CA VAL A 76 0.46 13.26 -0.07
C VAL A 76 1.74 12.48 -0.37
N GLY A 77 2.37 11.95 0.68
CA GLY A 77 3.47 11.00 0.59
C GLY A 77 2.93 9.58 0.52
N VAL A 78 3.27 8.86 -0.55
CA VAL A 78 2.72 7.55 -0.87
C VAL A 78 3.83 6.52 -1.03
N ALA A 79 3.75 5.40 -0.31
CA ALA A 79 4.61 4.24 -0.54
C ALA A 79 3.98 3.35 -1.61
N ILE A 80 4.68 3.13 -2.72
CA ILE A 80 4.18 2.34 -3.84
C ILE A 80 4.39 0.86 -3.54
N MET A 81 3.32 0.07 -3.65
CA MET A 81 3.29 -1.37 -3.34
C MET A 81 3.31 -2.20 -4.63
N GLY A 82 4.30 -1.95 -5.49
CA GLY A 82 4.47 -2.64 -6.76
C GLY A 82 5.57 -2.04 -7.62
N PRO A 83 5.68 -2.45 -8.90
CA PRO A 83 6.59 -1.84 -9.86
C PRO A 83 6.28 -0.35 -10.00
N TYR A 84 7.30 0.50 -9.93
CA TYR A 84 7.14 1.96 -10.01
C TYR A 84 7.97 2.61 -11.12
N GLU A 85 8.80 1.84 -11.82
CA GLU A 85 9.74 2.35 -12.82
C GLU A 85 9.04 2.99 -14.03
N HIS A 86 7.79 2.62 -14.30
CA HIS A 86 6.99 3.19 -15.38
C HIS A 86 6.26 4.48 -14.99
N LEU A 87 6.17 4.79 -13.69
CA LEU A 87 5.46 5.96 -13.18
C LEU A 87 6.29 7.23 -13.42
N GLN A 88 5.62 8.28 -13.86
CA GLN A 88 6.26 9.55 -14.22
C GLN A 88 5.58 10.74 -13.51
N GLU A 89 6.32 11.83 -13.40
CA GLU A 89 5.76 13.11 -12.99
C GLU A 89 4.66 13.52 -13.98
N GLY A 90 3.52 13.96 -13.46
CA GLY A 90 2.34 14.28 -14.26
C GLY A 90 1.29 13.16 -14.34
N ASP A 91 1.62 11.94 -13.94
CA ASP A 91 0.66 10.83 -13.93
C ASP A 91 -0.46 11.06 -12.91
N THR A 92 -1.66 10.61 -13.25
CA THR A 92 -2.85 10.76 -12.41
C THR A 92 -2.94 9.64 -11.39
N VAL A 93 -3.13 9.99 -10.13
CA VAL A 93 -3.36 9.07 -9.01
C VAL A 93 -4.78 9.29 -8.49
N ARG A 94 -5.43 8.21 -8.07
CA ARG A 94 -6.82 8.26 -7.57
C ARG A 94 -6.92 7.71 -6.15
N THR A 95 -7.77 8.34 -5.33
CA THR A 95 -8.24 7.73 -4.08
C THR A 95 -9.11 6.52 -4.38
N THR A 96 -9.05 5.50 -3.53
CA THR A 96 -9.95 4.34 -3.62
C THR A 96 -11.11 4.44 -2.63
N GLY A 97 -11.04 5.36 -1.67
CA GLY A 97 -11.96 5.49 -0.55
C GLY A 97 -11.82 4.37 0.48
N ARG A 98 -10.79 3.51 0.37
CA ARG A 98 -10.62 2.31 1.18
C ARG A 98 -9.30 2.44 1.96
N VAL A 99 -9.43 2.53 3.28
CA VAL A 99 -8.29 2.35 4.20
C VAL A 99 -7.69 0.97 3.95
N ALA A 100 -6.36 0.84 4.05
CA ALA A 100 -5.60 -0.37 3.82
C ALA A 100 -6.36 -1.63 4.26
N GLU A 101 -6.89 -2.35 3.28
CA GLU A 101 -7.66 -3.57 3.45
C GLU A 101 -7.09 -4.65 2.54
N VAL A 102 -7.25 -5.88 2.97
CA VAL A 102 -6.85 -7.07 2.21
C VAL A 102 -8.03 -8.03 2.08
N PRO A 103 -8.14 -8.75 0.95
CA PRO A 103 -9.11 -9.83 0.81
C PRO A 103 -8.89 -10.89 1.87
N VAL A 104 -9.96 -11.47 2.39
CA VAL A 104 -9.93 -12.56 3.37
C VAL A 104 -10.93 -13.64 3.00
N GLY A 105 -10.63 -14.88 3.38
CA GLY A 105 -11.49 -16.02 3.11
C GLY A 105 -10.72 -17.34 3.11
N ASP A 106 -11.45 -18.45 3.15
CA ASP A 106 -10.87 -19.79 3.07
C ASP A 106 -10.26 -20.06 1.68
N GLU A 107 -10.65 -19.27 0.67
CA GLU A 107 -10.15 -19.33 -0.71
C GLU A 107 -8.64 -18.98 -0.81
N LEU A 108 -8.09 -18.32 0.21
CA LEU A 108 -6.66 -18.02 0.31
C LEU A 108 -5.82 -19.22 0.73
N VAL A 109 -6.43 -20.24 1.35
CA VAL A 109 -5.69 -21.39 1.88
C VAL A 109 -5.04 -22.17 0.74
N GLY A 110 -3.70 -22.28 0.79
CA GLY A 110 -2.91 -22.98 -0.22
C GLY A 110 -2.57 -22.16 -1.47
N ARG A 111 -2.87 -20.87 -1.47
CA ARG A 111 -2.45 -19.90 -2.49
C ARG A 111 -1.13 -19.22 -2.09
N ILE A 112 -0.42 -18.68 -3.08
CA ILE A 112 0.67 -17.71 -2.86
C ILE A 112 0.12 -16.34 -3.22
N VAL A 113 0.14 -15.42 -2.26
CA VAL A 113 -0.44 -14.09 -2.41
C VAL A 113 0.56 -12.98 -2.10
N SER A 114 0.37 -11.83 -2.72
CA SER A 114 1.11 -10.61 -2.43
C SER A 114 0.63 -9.97 -1.11
N ALA A 115 1.35 -8.96 -0.63
CA ALA A 115 0.97 -8.24 0.59
C ALA A 115 -0.38 -7.50 0.48
N VAL A 116 -0.83 -7.19 -0.74
CA VAL A 116 -2.12 -6.55 -1.03
C VAL A 116 -3.20 -7.56 -1.43
N GLY A 117 -2.90 -8.86 -1.42
CA GLY A 117 -3.85 -9.94 -1.68
C GLY A 117 -3.99 -10.38 -3.14
N GLU A 118 -3.09 -9.94 -4.03
CA GLU A 118 -3.05 -10.39 -5.43
C GLU A 118 -2.40 -11.78 -5.54
N GLU A 119 -2.81 -12.57 -6.52
CA GLU A 119 -2.23 -13.89 -6.76
C GLU A 119 -0.80 -13.84 -7.31
N LEU A 120 0.08 -14.70 -6.80
CA LEU A 120 1.45 -14.89 -7.30
C LEU A 120 1.72 -16.30 -7.83
N ASP A 121 0.76 -17.21 -7.70
CA ASP A 121 0.91 -18.64 -8.04
C ASP A 121 0.40 -19.04 -9.43
N ALA A 122 -0.09 -18.08 -10.23
CA ALA A 122 -0.64 -18.29 -11.58
C ALA A 122 -1.79 -19.32 -11.65
N LYS A 123 -2.48 -19.60 -10.53
CA LYS A 123 -3.62 -20.54 -10.47
C LYS A 123 -4.97 -19.89 -10.80
N GLY A 124 -4.96 -18.66 -11.32
CA GLY A 124 -6.15 -17.86 -11.60
C GLY A 124 -6.54 -16.94 -10.44
N PRO A 125 -7.63 -16.17 -10.57
CA PRO A 125 -8.04 -15.19 -9.57
C PRO A 125 -8.43 -15.85 -8.24
N ILE A 126 -8.34 -15.09 -7.15
CA ILE A 126 -8.82 -15.50 -5.83
C ILE A 126 -10.15 -14.80 -5.59
N GLU A 127 -11.24 -15.57 -5.62
CA GLU A 127 -12.58 -15.03 -5.43
C GLU A 127 -12.95 -15.02 -3.93
N THR A 128 -12.51 -14.00 -3.21
CA THR A 128 -12.96 -13.75 -1.83
C THR A 128 -14.21 -12.86 -1.81
N SER A 129 -15.14 -13.13 -0.91
CA SER A 129 -16.36 -12.32 -0.72
C SER A 129 -16.17 -11.14 0.24
N GLU A 130 -15.16 -11.19 1.10
CA GLU A 130 -14.94 -10.22 2.17
C GLU A 130 -13.53 -9.63 2.12
N SER A 131 -13.41 -8.38 2.57
CA SER A 131 -12.14 -7.71 2.85
C SER A 131 -12.10 -7.30 4.32
N LEU A 132 -10.90 -7.26 4.91
CA LEU A 132 -10.73 -6.71 6.25
C LEU A 132 -9.60 -5.67 6.28
N PRO A 133 -9.74 -4.62 7.12
CA PRO A 133 -8.65 -3.68 7.37
C PRO A 133 -7.41 -4.38 7.90
N VAL A 134 -6.25 -3.95 7.39
CA VAL A 134 -4.92 -4.36 7.86
C VAL A 134 -4.72 -3.85 9.29
N GLU A 135 -5.00 -2.57 9.51
CA GLU A 135 -4.93 -1.93 10.83
C GLU A 135 -6.28 -2.08 11.54
N ARG A 136 -6.31 -2.90 12.60
CA ARG A 136 -7.48 -3.08 13.45
C ARG A 136 -7.10 -3.08 14.91
N VAL A 137 -8.00 -2.57 15.75
CA VAL A 137 -7.81 -2.58 17.20
C VAL A 137 -7.74 -4.02 17.69
N ALA A 138 -6.65 -4.37 18.38
CA ALA A 138 -6.47 -5.70 18.92
C ALA A 138 -7.52 -6.02 20.01
N PRO A 139 -7.92 -7.29 20.18
CA PRO A 139 -8.83 -7.68 21.25
C PRO A 139 -8.30 -7.29 22.64
N GLY A 140 -9.13 -6.59 23.40
CA GLY A 140 -8.85 -6.22 24.79
C GLY A 140 -8.80 -7.43 25.72
N VAL A 141 -8.31 -7.24 26.95
CA VAL A 141 -8.08 -8.33 27.92
C VAL A 141 -9.35 -9.17 28.18
N ILE A 142 -10.51 -8.53 28.25
CA ILE A 142 -11.80 -9.18 28.56
C ILE A 142 -12.23 -10.17 27.46
N TYR A 143 -11.81 -9.92 26.22
CA TYR A 143 -12.12 -10.80 25.07
C TYR A 143 -11.13 -11.96 24.93
N ARG A 144 -10.05 -11.97 25.71
CA ARG A 144 -9.02 -13.01 25.63
C ARG A 144 -9.34 -14.15 26.58
N GLN A 145 -9.09 -15.36 26.11
CA GLN A 145 -9.11 -16.56 26.95
C GLN A 145 -7.70 -16.92 27.39
N LYS A 146 -7.59 -17.65 28.51
CA LYS A 146 -6.30 -18.22 28.92
C LYS A 146 -5.84 -19.22 27.86
N VAL A 147 -4.55 -19.21 27.57
CA VAL A 147 -3.95 -20.22 26.70
C VAL A 147 -3.87 -21.53 27.49
N ASP A 148 -4.71 -22.50 27.15
CA ASP A 148 -4.84 -23.79 27.83
C ASP A 148 -4.67 -25.00 26.91
N THR A 149 -4.59 -24.77 25.60
CA THR A 149 -4.52 -25.82 24.58
C THR A 149 -3.13 -25.82 23.92
N PRO A 150 -2.42 -26.96 23.84
CA PRO A 150 -1.11 -27.02 23.22
C PRO A 150 -1.18 -26.86 21.68
N LEU A 151 -0.20 -26.17 21.11
CA LEU A 151 0.10 -26.13 19.69
C LEU A 151 1.25 -27.09 19.41
N GLN A 152 0.95 -28.22 18.75
CA GLN A 152 1.96 -29.25 18.47
C GLN A 152 2.92 -28.78 17.37
N THR A 153 4.20 -28.67 17.69
CA THR A 153 5.23 -28.30 16.70
C THR A 153 5.84 -29.52 16.01
N GLY A 154 5.81 -30.69 16.67
CA GLY A 154 6.48 -31.90 16.19
C GLY A 154 7.98 -31.92 16.52
N ILE A 155 8.51 -30.87 17.13
CA ILE A 155 9.91 -30.74 17.53
C ILE A 155 10.00 -31.09 19.02
N LYS A 156 10.52 -32.28 19.34
CA LYS A 156 10.62 -32.79 20.72
C LYS A 156 11.25 -31.80 21.70
N ALA A 157 12.28 -31.08 21.27
CA ALA A 157 12.95 -30.11 22.12
C ALA A 157 12.03 -28.94 22.51
N ILE A 158 11.20 -28.48 21.57
CA ILE A 158 10.23 -27.41 21.81
C ILE A 158 9.06 -27.98 22.60
N ASP A 159 8.40 -29.03 22.11
CA ASP A 159 7.19 -29.57 22.72
C ASP A 159 7.39 -30.07 24.17
N ALA A 160 8.61 -30.49 24.54
CA ALA A 160 8.93 -30.95 25.90
C ALA A 160 9.48 -29.84 26.81
N MET A 161 10.37 -28.97 26.32
CA MET A 161 11.06 -27.98 27.16
C MET A 161 10.40 -26.60 27.13
N ILE A 162 9.86 -26.20 25.98
CA ILE A 162 9.27 -24.87 25.73
C ILE A 162 7.95 -25.06 24.97
N PRO A 163 6.92 -25.66 25.59
CA PRO A 163 5.66 -25.93 24.92
C PRO A 163 4.99 -24.63 24.49
N ILE A 164 4.53 -24.57 23.23
CA ILE A 164 3.81 -23.42 22.67
C ILE A 164 2.32 -23.70 22.76
N GLY A 165 1.53 -22.74 23.26
CA GLY A 165 0.08 -22.84 23.32
C GLY A 165 -0.65 -22.14 22.18
N ARG A 166 -1.89 -22.54 21.89
CA ARG A 166 -2.74 -21.88 20.89
C ARG A 166 -3.11 -20.47 21.35
N GLY A 167 -2.76 -19.46 20.55
CA GLY A 167 -2.93 -18.04 20.90
C GLY A 167 -1.73 -17.42 21.65
N GLN A 168 -0.65 -18.18 21.88
CA GLN A 168 0.62 -17.64 22.37
C GLN A 168 1.42 -17.01 21.22
N ARG A 169 2.24 -16.01 21.55
CA ARG A 169 3.24 -15.43 20.64
C ARG A 169 4.61 -15.88 21.13
N GLU A 170 5.32 -16.63 20.29
CA GLU A 170 6.64 -17.18 20.60
C GLU A 170 7.67 -16.65 19.61
N LEU A 171 8.77 -16.08 20.11
CA LEU A 171 9.84 -15.53 19.27
C LEU A 171 10.91 -16.60 19.01
N ILE A 172 11.13 -16.95 17.74
CA ILE A 172 12.25 -17.80 17.31
C ILE A 172 13.40 -16.91 16.86
N ILE A 173 14.47 -16.85 17.66
CA ILE A 173 15.65 -16.00 17.40
C ILE A 173 16.94 -16.83 17.34
N GLY A 174 17.84 -16.46 16.43
CA GLY A 174 19.12 -17.15 16.21
C GLY A 174 19.91 -16.56 15.03
N ASP A 175 21.17 -16.95 14.90
CA ASP A 175 22.09 -16.46 13.87
C ASP A 175 21.75 -16.96 12.45
N ARG A 176 22.43 -16.46 11.42
CA ARG A 176 22.29 -16.94 10.04
C ARG A 176 22.51 -18.46 9.98
N GLN A 177 21.69 -19.14 9.18
CA GLN A 177 21.77 -20.60 8.94
C GLN A 177 21.58 -21.50 10.17
N THR A 178 20.91 -21.02 11.23
CA THR A 178 20.59 -21.84 12.41
C THR A 178 19.31 -22.67 12.30
N GLY A 179 18.70 -22.78 11.11
CA GLY A 179 17.46 -23.56 10.89
C GLY A 179 16.19 -22.92 11.47
N LYS A 180 16.05 -21.59 11.34
CA LYS A 180 14.84 -20.86 11.80
C LYS A 180 13.62 -21.00 10.88
N THR A 181 13.85 -21.28 9.59
CA THR A 181 12.81 -21.48 8.56
C THR A 181 12.54 -22.96 8.43
#